data_AF-T1XB26-F1
#
_entry.id   AF-T1XB26-F1
#
_cell.length_a   1.000
_cell.length_b   1.000
_cell.length_c   1.000
_cell.angle_alpha   90.00
_cell.angle_beta   90.00
_cell.angle_gamma   90.00
#
_symmetry.space_group_name_H-M   'P 1'
#
loop_
_entity.id
_entity.type
_entity.pdbx_description
1 polymer ?
#
loop_
_entity_poly.entity_id
_entity_poly.type
_entity_poly.pdbx_seq_one_letter_code
_entity_poly.pdbx_strand_id
1 'polypeptide(L)'
;MSQISFADAEQAGKRKKTRREVFLAEMELVVPWKALLKVIEPHYPVAGRGRRPYPLQAMLRVHLMQNWFALSDPAMEEALYEIASLRTFAGLGLEAIPDETTILNFRHLLEASDLAEDIFKQVNAHLARKGLLLKRGSIVDATIIAAPSSTKNSTGERDPEMHQTKKGNQWHFGMKAHIAVDAESGLVHTVTTTAANEADVEQVNDLLHGKEEQVWADSGYRGAQARVKRDVQWHIAGRPSDMAKMPEGRAKARARKNEYEKARVRAKVEHPFRVIKRQFGLVKVRFKGLAKNTAHVITLFALSNLWMARKKLMAVMGQVCPQTA
;
A
#
# COMPACT_ATOMS: atom_id res chain seq x y z
N MET A 1 32.40 -21.04 3.01
CA MET A 1 31.26 -21.90 2.61
C MET A 1 30.51 -22.24 3.88
N SER A 2 29.29 -21.74 4.06
CA SER A 2 28.45 -22.15 5.19
C SER A 2 27.96 -23.58 4.94
N GLN A 3 28.15 -24.47 5.92
CA GLN A 3 27.70 -25.84 5.86
C GLN A 3 26.17 -25.86 5.75
N ILE A 4 25.64 -26.54 4.72
CA ILE A 4 24.18 -26.70 4.53
C ILE A 4 23.65 -27.57 5.66
N SER A 5 22.66 -27.10 6.40
CA SER A 5 22.05 -27.89 7.48
C SER A 5 21.16 -29.00 6.89
N PHE A 6 20.92 -30.07 7.67
CA PHE A 6 19.99 -31.13 7.25
C PHE A 6 18.59 -30.60 6.93
N ALA A 7 18.12 -29.56 7.66
CA ALA A 7 16.84 -28.92 7.40
C ALA A 7 16.83 -28.18 6.04
N ASP A 8 17.93 -27.52 5.68
CA ASP A 8 18.06 -26.84 4.38
C ASP A 8 18.08 -27.86 3.23
N ALA A 9 18.74 -29.01 3.42
CA ALA A 9 18.79 -30.10 2.45
C ALA A 9 17.42 -30.78 2.25
N GLU A 10 16.67 -31.03 3.34
CA GLU A 10 15.31 -31.56 3.27
C GLU A 10 14.37 -30.60 2.52
N GLN A 11 14.50 -29.30 2.78
CA GLN A 11 13.70 -28.29 2.11
C GLN A 11 14.06 -28.12 0.63
N ALA A 12 15.32 -28.32 0.25
CA ALA A 12 15.76 -28.38 -1.14
C ALA A 12 15.21 -29.61 -1.89
N GLY A 13 14.99 -30.73 -1.18
CA GLY A 13 14.36 -31.96 -1.73
C GLY A 13 12.85 -31.88 -1.96
N LYS A 14 12.21 -30.77 -1.59
CA LYS A 14 10.76 -30.59 -1.68
C LYS A 14 10.27 -30.48 -3.12
N ARG A 15 9.39 -31.40 -3.53
CA ARG A 15 8.82 -31.46 -4.90
C ARG A 15 7.89 -30.30 -5.27
N LYS A 16 7.17 -29.72 -4.30
CA LYS A 16 6.19 -28.65 -4.54
C LYS A 16 6.65 -27.33 -3.95
N LYS A 17 6.81 -26.31 -4.80
CA LYS A 17 6.91 -24.92 -4.35
C LYS A 17 5.54 -24.41 -3.90
N THR A 18 5.46 -23.94 -2.65
CA THR A 18 4.25 -23.37 -2.07
C THR A 18 3.94 -22.02 -2.69
N ARG A 19 2.66 -21.59 -2.62
CA ARG A 19 2.27 -20.25 -3.08
C ARG A 19 3.04 -19.13 -2.38
N ARG A 20 3.41 -19.33 -1.11
CA ARG A 20 4.23 -18.39 -0.34
C ARG A 20 5.66 -18.31 -0.89
N GLU A 21 6.32 -19.45 -1.09
CA GLU A 21 7.68 -19.48 -1.66
C GLU A 21 7.72 -18.86 -3.06
N VAL A 22 6.73 -19.16 -3.90
CA VAL A 22 6.60 -18.52 -5.23
C VAL A 22 6.41 -17.02 -5.08
N PHE A 23 5.51 -16.57 -4.21
CA PHE A 23 5.28 -15.14 -3.99
C PHE A 23 6.54 -14.42 -3.49
N LEU A 24 7.24 -14.97 -2.51
CA LEU A 24 8.48 -14.38 -1.98
C LEU A 24 9.57 -14.33 -3.06
N ALA A 25 9.71 -15.36 -3.89
CA ALA A 25 10.63 -15.35 -5.02
C ALA A 25 10.26 -14.28 -6.06
N GLU A 26 8.97 -14.09 -6.36
CA GLU A 26 8.51 -13.00 -7.23
C GLU A 26 8.85 -11.64 -6.62
N MET A 27 8.60 -11.46 -5.32
CA MET A 27 8.87 -10.20 -4.61
C MET A 27 10.37 -9.89 -4.52
N GLU A 28 11.23 -10.90 -4.35
CA GLU A 28 12.68 -10.72 -4.37
C GLU A 28 13.16 -10.07 -5.67
N LEU A 29 12.53 -10.41 -6.80
CA LEU A 29 12.88 -9.86 -8.12
C LEU A 29 12.35 -8.44 -8.33
N VAL A 30 11.15 -8.14 -7.84
CA VAL A 30 10.44 -6.89 -8.21
C VAL A 30 10.60 -5.76 -7.20
N VAL A 31 10.99 -6.07 -5.95
CA VAL A 31 11.27 -5.05 -4.94
C VAL A 31 12.59 -4.36 -5.30
N PRO A 32 12.63 -3.01 -5.37
CA PRO A 32 13.85 -2.27 -5.69
C PRO A 32 14.79 -2.17 -4.46
N TRP A 33 15.30 -3.32 -3.98
CA TRP A 33 16.04 -3.43 -2.72
C TRP A 33 17.13 -2.37 -2.55
N LYS A 34 18.01 -2.23 -3.55
CA LYS A 34 19.11 -1.25 -3.49
C LYS A 34 18.61 0.19 -3.26
N ALA A 35 17.50 0.56 -3.89
CA ALA A 35 16.93 1.91 -3.74
C ALA A 35 16.29 2.10 -2.35
N LEU A 36 15.57 1.09 -1.86
CA LEU A 36 14.94 1.16 -0.54
C LEU A 36 15.98 1.16 0.59
N LEU A 37 17.01 0.32 0.49
CA LEU A 37 18.10 0.27 1.47
C LEU A 37 18.82 1.61 1.55
N LYS A 38 19.14 2.23 0.41
CA LYS A 38 19.81 3.54 0.35
C LYS A 38 19.03 4.66 1.05
N VAL A 39 17.70 4.58 1.06
CA VAL A 39 16.84 5.55 1.76
C VAL A 39 16.87 5.34 3.27
N ILE A 40 16.97 4.09 3.74
CA ILE A 40 16.88 3.76 5.17
C ILE A 40 18.27 3.79 5.84
N GLU A 41 19.33 3.48 5.09
CA GLU A 41 20.72 3.36 5.58
C GLU A 41 21.20 4.56 6.41
N PRO A 42 20.94 5.84 6.05
CA PRO A 42 21.38 6.98 6.85
C PRO A 42 20.80 7.03 8.27
N HIS A 43 19.66 6.39 8.49
CA HIS A 43 18.96 6.36 9.78
C HIS A 43 19.27 5.09 10.58
N TYR A 44 19.91 4.10 9.95
CA TYR A 44 20.10 2.79 10.54
C TYR A 44 21.27 2.78 11.54
N PRO A 45 21.15 2.09 12.70
CA PRO A 45 22.22 2.07 13.68
C PRO A 45 23.52 1.50 13.11
N VAL A 46 24.63 2.18 13.39
CA VAL A 46 25.98 1.70 13.07
C VAL A 46 26.47 0.82 14.24
N ALA A 47 27.21 -0.24 13.92
CA ALA A 47 27.77 -1.13 14.93
C ALA A 47 28.71 -0.37 15.88
N GLY A 48 28.29 -0.21 17.13
CA GLY A 48 29.09 0.31 18.24
C GLY A 48 29.68 -0.81 19.11
N ARG A 49 29.95 -0.50 20.39
CA ARG A 49 30.46 -1.46 21.39
C ARG A 49 29.37 -2.38 22.00
N GLY A 50 28.10 -2.16 21.67
CA GLY A 50 26.95 -2.93 22.17
C GLY A 50 26.55 -4.10 21.27
N ARG A 51 25.32 -4.63 21.47
CA ARG A 51 24.72 -5.64 20.58
C ARG A 51 24.76 -5.12 19.15
N ARG A 52 25.37 -5.88 18.24
CA ARG A 52 25.44 -5.51 16.83
C ARG A 52 24.02 -5.49 16.26
N PRO A 53 23.64 -4.43 15.52
CA PRO A 53 22.35 -4.41 14.85
C PRO A 53 22.30 -5.52 13.80
N TYR A 54 21.10 -6.06 13.57
CA TYR A 54 20.86 -7.00 12.48
C TYR A 54 21.18 -6.34 11.13
N PRO A 55 21.46 -7.11 10.08
CA PRO A 55 21.61 -6.53 8.75
C PRO A 55 20.35 -5.75 8.34
N LEU A 56 20.50 -4.50 7.90
CA LEU A 56 19.38 -3.65 7.46
C LEU A 56 18.51 -4.37 6.43
N GLN A 57 19.13 -5.09 5.50
CA GLN A 57 18.43 -5.83 4.47
C GLN A 57 17.53 -6.94 5.04
N ALA A 58 17.96 -7.62 6.11
CA ALA A 58 17.14 -8.61 6.78
C ALA A 58 15.95 -7.95 7.48
N MET A 59 16.18 -6.84 8.21
CA MET A 59 15.11 -6.12 8.90
C MET A 59 14.08 -5.52 7.93
N LEU A 60 14.52 -4.99 6.79
CA LEU A 60 13.61 -4.52 5.74
C LEU A 60 12.76 -5.67 5.21
N ARG A 61 13.34 -6.84 4.93
CA ARG A 61 12.57 -8.02 4.49
C ARG A 61 11.55 -8.48 5.52
N VAL A 62 11.93 -8.51 6.80
CA VAL A 62 11.01 -8.81 7.91
C VAL A 62 9.85 -7.82 7.91
N HIS A 63 10.12 -6.52 7.82
CA HIS A 63 9.09 -5.49 7.78
C HIS A 63 8.15 -5.63 6.56
N LEU A 64 8.67 -5.95 5.38
CA LEU A 64 7.82 -6.18 4.21
C LEU A 64 6.93 -7.42 4.39
N MET A 65 7.45 -8.50 4.98
CA MET A 65 6.67 -9.70 5.29
C MET A 65 5.56 -9.44 6.32
N GLN A 66 5.81 -8.63 7.36
CA GLN A 66 4.77 -8.20 8.30
C GLN A 66 3.59 -7.53 7.60
N ASN A 67 3.88 -6.70 6.60
CA ASN A 67 2.86 -6.02 5.82
C ASN A 67 2.16 -6.98 4.85
N TRP A 68 2.90 -7.82 4.10
CA TRP A 68 2.31 -8.75 3.13
C TRP A 68 1.42 -9.82 3.76
N PHE A 69 1.79 -10.31 4.95
CA PHE A 69 1.09 -11.41 5.63
C PHE A 69 0.26 -10.99 6.84
N ALA A 70 0.17 -9.69 7.10
CA ALA A 70 -0.57 -9.12 8.22
C ALA A 70 -0.13 -9.62 9.61
N LEU A 71 1.18 -9.81 9.80
CA LEU A 71 1.75 -10.28 11.06
C LEU A 71 2.04 -9.09 11.99
N SER A 72 1.75 -9.27 13.28
CA SER A 72 2.21 -8.38 14.35
C SER A 72 3.70 -8.57 14.62
N ASP A 73 4.30 -7.73 15.47
CA ASP A 73 5.70 -7.87 15.88
C ASP A 73 5.97 -9.25 16.53
N PRO A 74 5.17 -9.74 17.52
CA PRO A 74 5.34 -11.09 18.08
C PRO A 74 5.06 -12.20 17.08
N ALA A 75 3.99 -12.08 16.27
CA ALA A 75 3.64 -13.13 15.30
C ALA A 75 4.69 -13.27 14.19
N MET A 76 5.42 -12.19 13.87
CA MET A 76 6.52 -12.24 12.91
C MET A 76 7.75 -12.93 13.50
N GLU A 77 8.06 -12.71 14.78
CA GLU A 77 9.11 -13.45 15.49
C GLU A 77 8.81 -14.95 15.48
N GLU A 78 7.62 -15.37 15.93
CA GLU A 78 7.19 -16.77 15.92
C GLU A 78 7.26 -17.37 14.50
N ALA A 79 6.77 -16.62 13.51
CA ALA A 79 6.82 -17.05 12.12
C ALA A 79 8.25 -17.23 11.57
N LEU A 80 9.25 -16.49 12.07
CA LEU A 80 10.65 -16.68 11.68
C LEU A 80 11.26 -17.95 12.30
N TYR A 81 10.82 -18.36 13.49
CA TYR A 81 11.20 -19.65 14.08
C TYR A 81 10.58 -20.82 13.31
N GLU A 82 9.27 -20.75 13.04
CA GLU A 82 8.52 -21.90 12.52
C GLU A 82 8.59 -22.03 11.00
N ILE A 83 8.59 -20.92 10.25
CA ILE A 83 8.39 -20.93 8.81
C ILE A 83 9.72 -20.68 8.10
N ALA A 84 10.42 -21.76 7.77
CA ALA A 84 11.73 -21.71 7.12
C ALA A 84 11.77 -20.88 5.83
N SER A 85 10.69 -20.84 5.05
CA SER A 85 10.62 -19.99 3.83
C SER A 85 10.67 -18.47 4.13
N LEU A 86 10.09 -18.02 5.24
CA LEU A 86 10.16 -16.61 5.66
C LEU A 86 11.56 -16.28 6.18
N ARG A 87 12.13 -17.17 6.99
CA ARG A 87 13.49 -17.06 7.52
C ARG A 87 14.54 -17.03 6.40
N THR A 88 14.43 -17.93 5.44
CA THR A 88 15.30 -17.98 4.24
C THR A 88 15.16 -16.70 3.42
N PHE A 89 13.93 -16.22 3.19
CA PHE A 89 13.71 -14.97 2.48
C PHE A 89 14.39 -13.80 3.20
N ALA A 90 14.27 -13.71 4.54
CA ALA A 90 14.95 -12.69 5.33
C ALA A 90 16.49 -12.79 5.31
N GLY A 91 17.05 -13.94 4.92
CA GLY A 91 18.49 -14.21 4.98
C GLY A 91 18.98 -14.43 6.41
N LEU A 92 18.13 -14.99 7.27
CA LEU A 92 18.42 -15.23 8.69
C LEU A 92 18.64 -16.72 8.95
N GLY A 93 19.49 -17.05 9.92
CA GLY A 93 19.63 -18.39 10.49
C GLY A 93 18.77 -18.56 11.76
N LEU A 94 18.69 -19.79 12.28
CA LEU A 94 17.95 -20.08 13.53
C LEU A 94 18.67 -19.51 14.77
N GLU A 95 19.97 -19.32 14.67
CA GLU A 95 20.84 -18.78 15.71
C GLU A 95 20.67 -17.27 15.93
N ALA A 96 20.07 -16.56 14.98
CA ALA A 96 19.96 -15.11 14.99
C ALA A 96 18.62 -14.65 14.41
N ILE A 97 17.54 -14.90 15.16
CA ILE A 97 16.19 -14.38 14.86
C ILE A 97 15.96 -13.08 15.66
N PRO A 98 15.49 -11.99 15.03
CA PRO A 98 15.14 -10.78 15.75
C PRO A 98 13.89 -11.02 16.61
N ASP A 99 13.99 -10.67 17.89
CA ASP A 99 12.88 -10.66 18.83
C ASP A 99 11.83 -9.58 18.48
N GLU A 100 10.64 -9.67 19.06
CA GLU A 100 9.53 -8.74 18.85
C GLU A 100 9.95 -7.27 19.11
N THR A 101 10.83 -7.06 20.08
CA THR A 101 11.32 -5.73 20.46
C THR A 101 12.26 -5.16 19.41
N THR A 102 13.08 -6.01 18.79
CA THR A 102 13.96 -5.64 17.69
C THR A 102 13.16 -5.27 16.45
N ILE A 103 12.11 -6.03 16.13
CA ILE A 103 11.19 -5.74 15.02
C ILE A 103 10.44 -4.43 15.27
N LEU A 104 9.92 -4.24 16.49
CA LEU A 104 9.28 -3.01 16.96
C LEU A 104 10.20 -1.79 16.79
N ASN A 105 11.45 -1.90 17.24
CA ASN A 105 12.42 -0.81 17.16
C ASN A 105 12.73 -0.41 15.71
N PHE A 106 12.80 -1.39 14.79
CA PHE A 106 12.97 -1.09 13.37
C PHE A 106 11.76 -0.33 12.82
N ARG A 107 10.54 -0.74 13.18
CA ARG A 107 9.33 -0.01 12.77
C ARG A 107 9.31 1.41 13.34
N HIS A 108 9.66 1.60 14.62
CA HIS A 108 9.77 2.93 15.22
C HIS A 108 10.84 3.80 14.55
N LEU A 109 11.94 3.21 14.09
CA LEU A 109 12.96 3.93 13.33
C LEU A 109 12.39 4.48 12.02
N LEU A 110 11.62 3.67 11.28
CA LEU A 110 10.96 4.11 10.05
C LEU A 110 9.93 5.20 10.31
N GLU A 111 9.15 5.07 11.40
CA GLU A 111 8.16 6.07 11.83
C GLU A 111 8.82 7.39 12.24
N ALA A 112 9.84 7.35 13.09
CA ALA A 112 10.52 8.54 13.61
C ALA A 112 11.31 9.32 12.54
N SER A 113 11.69 8.64 11.46
CA SER A 113 12.43 9.21 10.34
C SER A 113 11.53 9.56 9.14
N ASP A 114 10.20 9.41 9.27
CA ASP A 114 9.19 9.67 8.23
C ASP A 114 9.46 8.95 6.88
N LEU A 115 10.01 7.73 6.94
CA LEU A 115 10.52 7.04 5.76
C LEU A 115 9.43 6.39 4.89
N ALA A 116 8.18 6.37 5.35
CA ALA A 116 7.07 5.77 4.60
C ALA A 116 6.85 6.49 3.25
N GLU A 117 6.86 7.82 3.26
CA GLU A 117 6.75 8.61 2.04
C GLU A 117 7.91 8.38 1.09
N ASP A 118 9.14 8.32 1.61
CA ASP A 118 10.33 8.13 0.79
C ASP A 118 10.37 6.74 0.17
N ILE A 119 9.97 5.71 0.90
CA ILE A 119 9.79 4.35 0.37
C ILE A 119 8.75 4.38 -0.76
N PHE A 120 7.60 5.04 -0.56
CA PHE A 120 6.57 5.14 -1.59
C PHE A 120 7.06 5.90 -2.83
N LYS A 121 7.77 7.02 -2.65
CA LYS A 121 8.41 7.79 -3.73
C LYS A 121 9.41 6.93 -4.50
N GLN A 122 10.26 6.15 -3.83
CA GLN A 122 11.22 5.27 -4.49
C GLN A 122 10.54 4.14 -5.28
N VAL A 123 9.48 3.53 -4.74
CA VAL A 123 8.70 2.52 -5.46
C VAL A 123 8.07 3.12 -6.70
N ASN A 124 7.43 4.29 -6.59
CA ASN A 124 6.80 4.95 -7.73
C ASN A 124 7.84 5.40 -8.77
N ALA A 125 9.01 5.88 -8.35
CA ALA A 125 10.11 6.19 -9.26
C ALA A 125 10.66 4.93 -9.98
N HIS A 126 10.72 3.79 -9.29
CA HIS A 126 11.06 2.51 -9.90
C HIS A 126 10.05 2.10 -10.98
N LEU A 127 8.75 2.17 -10.67
CA LEU A 127 7.66 1.82 -11.59
C LEU A 127 7.59 2.77 -12.79
N ALA A 128 7.78 4.08 -12.58
CA ALA A 128 7.83 5.07 -13.63
C ALA A 128 9.00 4.83 -14.60
N ARG A 129 10.21 4.51 -14.10
CA ARG A 129 11.37 4.13 -14.94
C ARG A 129 11.13 2.87 -15.77
N LYS A 130 10.22 2.00 -15.32
CA LYS A 130 9.81 0.79 -16.05
C LYS A 130 8.60 1.04 -16.98
N GLY A 131 8.16 2.29 -17.13
CA GLY A 131 7.04 2.68 -17.98
C GLY A 131 5.68 2.21 -17.48
N LEU A 132 5.57 1.85 -16.19
CA LEU A 132 4.34 1.28 -15.62
C LEU A 132 3.45 2.31 -14.93
N LEU A 133 3.96 3.50 -14.65
CA LEU A 133 3.22 4.58 -14.02
C LEU A 133 3.24 5.81 -14.93
N LEU A 134 2.12 6.04 -15.60
CA LEU A 134 1.89 7.24 -16.39
C LEU A 134 1.10 8.24 -15.53
N LYS A 135 1.16 9.53 -15.87
CA LYS A 135 0.70 10.62 -14.99
C LYS A 135 -0.27 11.58 -15.68
N ARG A 136 -0.92 11.14 -16.76
CA ARG A 136 -1.83 11.99 -17.56
C ARG A 136 -3.28 11.88 -17.14
N GLY A 137 -3.68 10.74 -16.58
CA GLY A 137 -5.03 10.54 -16.09
C GLY A 137 -5.02 10.03 -14.66
N SER A 138 -5.84 10.61 -13.79
CA SER A 138 -5.90 10.21 -12.38
C SER A 138 -7.32 9.91 -11.92
N ILE A 139 -7.48 8.76 -11.27
CA ILE A 139 -8.70 8.37 -10.57
C ILE A 139 -8.52 8.69 -9.09
N VAL A 140 -9.43 9.48 -8.53
CA VAL A 140 -9.41 9.85 -7.12
C VAL A 140 -10.55 9.15 -6.39
N ASP A 141 -10.23 8.48 -5.28
CA ASP A 141 -11.22 7.81 -4.46
C ASP A 141 -10.76 7.69 -3.00
N ALA A 142 -11.72 7.47 -2.11
CA ALA A 142 -11.48 7.35 -0.68
C ALA A 142 -12.08 6.06 -0.10
N THR A 143 -11.34 5.43 0.82
CA THR A 143 -11.84 4.27 1.55
C THR A 143 -11.76 4.48 3.05
N ILE A 144 -12.83 4.10 3.76
CA ILE A 144 -12.86 4.13 5.22
C ILE A 144 -12.10 2.91 5.75
N ILE A 145 -11.24 3.14 6.74
CA ILE A 145 -10.54 2.12 7.51
C ILE A 145 -11.01 2.24 8.96
N ALA A 146 -11.64 1.19 9.45
CA ALA A 146 -12.24 1.20 10.78
C ALA A 146 -11.18 1.20 11.88
N ALA A 147 -11.40 1.98 12.93
CA ALA A 147 -10.64 1.92 14.16
C ALA A 147 -11.39 1.10 15.23
N PRO A 148 -10.67 0.44 16.16
CA PRO A 148 -11.30 -0.12 17.36
C PRO A 148 -12.07 0.97 18.11
N SER A 149 -13.36 0.75 18.36
CA SER A 149 -14.22 1.65 19.13
C SER A 149 -14.17 1.39 20.64
N SER A 150 -13.28 0.48 21.08
CA SER A 150 -13.17 0.04 22.47
C SER A 150 -12.60 1.16 23.34
N THR A 151 -13.25 1.39 24.47
CA THR A 151 -12.80 2.27 25.55
C THR A 151 -12.15 1.49 26.70
N LYS A 152 -11.96 0.16 26.54
CA LYS A 152 -11.33 -0.70 27.54
C LYS A 152 -9.81 -0.49 27.57
N ASN A 153 -9.38 0.68 28.03
CA ASN A 153 -8.00 1.06 28.31
C ASN A 153 -7.95 1.84 29.64
N SER A 154 -6.75 2.14 30.14
CA SER A 154 -6.56 2.84 31.42
C SER A 154 -7.24 4.22 31.45
N THR A 155 -7.36 4.88 30.30
CA THR A 155 -7.99 6.20 30.15
C THR A 155 -9.51 6.16 29.96
N GLY A 156 -10.12 4.99 29.68
CA GLY A 156 -11.55 4.88 29.42
C GLY A 156 -12.01 5.54 28.10
N GLU A 157 -11.09 5.93 27.22
CA GLU A 157 -11.37 6.78 26.05
C GLU A 157 -11.06 6.09 24.73
N ARG A 158 -11.71 6.53 23.65
CA ARG A 158 -11.36 6.10 22.28
C ARG A 158 -10.10 6.83 21.82
N ASP A 159 -9.56 6.41 20.68
CA ASP A 159 -8.50 7.17 20.01
C ASP A 159 -9.01 8.58 19.65
N PRO A 160 -8.42 9.66 20.21
CA PRO A 160 -8.91 11.03 20.00
C PRO A 160 -8.72 11.53 18.57
N GLU A 161 -7.79 10.95 17.81
CA GLU A 161 -7.52 11.34 16.42
C GLU A 161 -8.42 10.59 15.41
N MET A 162 -9.27 9.68 15.90
CA MET A 162 -10.21 8.92 15.08
C MET A 162 -11.62 9.48 15.28
N HIS A 163 -12.38 9.62 14.19
CA HIS A 163 -13.72 10.19 14.24
C HIS A 163 -14.73 9.34 13.49
N GLN A 164 -16.02 9.65 13.68
CA GLN A 164 -17.11 8.90 13.08
C GLN A 164 -17.70 9.58 11.85
N THR A 165 -18.14 8.78 10.89
CA THR A 165 -18.86 9.24 9.70
C THR A 165 -19.98 8.27 9.35
N LYS A 166 -21.00 8.75 8.64
CA LYS A 166 -22.14 7.94 8.22
C LYS A 166 -22.06 7.67 6.72
N LYS A 167 -21.96 6.39 6.33
CA LYS A 167 -21.97 5.95 4.92
C LYS A 167 -23.05 4.89 4.74
N GLY A 168 -23.97 5.10 3.79
CA GLY A 168 -25.02 4.12 3.46
C GLY A 168 -25.89 3.72 4.67
N ASN A 169 -26.30 4.69 5.48
CA ASN A 169 -26.99 4.50 6.76
C ASN A 169 -26.23 3.81 7.90
N GLN A 170 -24.98 3.39 7.68
CA GLN A 170 -24.14 2.80 8.71
C GLN A 170 -23.14 3.82 9.26
N TRP A 171 -22.90 3.78 10.56
CA TRP A 171 -21.85 4.57 11.22
C TRP A 171 -20.52 3.82 11.20
N HIS A 172 -19.46 4.53 10.87
CA HIS A 172 -18.09 4.02 10.87
C HIS A 172 -17.22 4.93 11.70
N PHE A 173 -16.43 4.36 12.62
CA PHE A 173 -15.44 5.06 13.42
C PHE A 173 -14.04 4.72 12.90
N GLY A 174 -13.20 5.72 12.66
CA GLY A 174 -11.82 5.52 12.22
C GLY A 174 -11.29 6.66 11.35
N MET A 175 -10.59 6.27 10.29
CA MET A 175 -9.94 7.18 9.34
C MET A 175 -10.37 6.89 7.90
N LYS A 176 -10.03 7.80 6.99
CA LYS A 176 -10.11 7.61 5.54
C LYS A 176 -8.70 7.59 4.95
N ALA A 177 -8.49 6.68 4.01
CA ALA A 177 -7.36 6.73 3.10
C ALA A 177 -7.87 7.24 1.75
N HIS A 178 -7.36 8.39 1.33
CA HIS A 178 -7.62 9.02 0.05
C HIS A 178 -6.47 8.67 -0.88
N ILE A 179 -6.76 8.20 -2.09
CA ILE A 179 -5.73 7.86 -3.06
C ILE A 179 -6.02 8.47 -4.42
N ALA A 180 -4.94 8.76 -5.14
CA ALA A 180 -4.97 9.04 -6.55
C ALA A 180 -4.21 7.94 -7.29
N VAL A 181 -4.86 7.40 -8.31
CA VAL A 181 -4.42 6.22 -9.06
C VAL A 181 -4.31 6.58 -10.52
N ASP A 182 -3.24 6.15 -11.18
CA ASP A 182 -3.08 6.33 -12.62
C ASP A 182 -4.20 5.60 -13.37
N ALA A 183 -4.95 6.35 -14.17
CA ALA A 183 -6.16 5.86 -14.85
C ALA A 183 -5.84 4.78 -15.89
N GLU A 184 -4.60 4.69 -16.36
CA GLU A 184 -4.19 3.65 -17.29
C GLU A 184 -3.78 2.36 -16.56
N SER A 185 -2.78 2.45 -15.67
CA SER A 185 -2.18 1.29 -14.99
C SER A 185 -2.95 0.78 -13.78
N GLY A 186 -3.73 1.63 -13.12
CA GLY A 186 -4.36 1.31 -11.83
C GLY A 186 -3.39 1.34 -10.64
N LEU A 187 -2.17 1.89 -10.81
CA LEU A 187 -1.18 2.03 -9.74
C LEU A 187 -1.35 3.35 -8.99
N VAL A 188 -1.15 3.32 -7.67
CA VAL A 188 -1.32 4.47 -6.78
C VAL A 188 -0.14 5.42 -6.92
N HIS A 189 -0.37 6.70 -7.21
CA HIS A 189 0.69 7.70 -7.28
C HIS A 189 0.70 8.67 -6.10
N THR A 190 -0.44 8.87 -5.45
CA THR A 190 -0.58 9.74 -4.26
C THR A 190 -1.48 9.07 -3.22
N VAL A 191 -1.14 9.27 -1.94
CA VAL A 191 -1.92 8.80 -0.79
C VAL A 191 -1.96 9.93 0.24
N THR A 192 -3.14 10.24 0.75
CA THR A 192 -3.35 11.06 1.96
C THR A 192 -4.27 10.31 2.91
N THR A 193 -4.22 10.66 4.19
CA THR A 193 -5.20 10.14 5.13
C THR A 193 -5.74 11.23 6.03
N THR A 194 -6.97 11.05 6.50
CA THR A 194 -7.67 11.97 7.38
C THR A 194 -8.51 11.20 8.38
N ALA A 195 -8.99 11.85 9.44
CA ALA A 195 -10.09 11.30 10.22
C ALA A 195 -11.33 11.08 9.34
N ALA A 196 -12.22 10.15 9.73
CA ALA A 196 -13.29 9.72 8.83
C ALA A 196 -14.39 10.76 8.59
N ASN A 197 -14.52 11.78 9.45
CA ASN A 197 -15.46 12.89 9.31
C ASN A 197 -15.06 13.89 8.22
N GLU A 198 -13.78 13.96 7.85
CA GLU A 198 -13.30 14.89 6.84
C GLU A 198 -13.90 14.61 5.46
N ALA A 199 -14.20 15.67 4.72
CA ALA A 199 -14.84 15.57 3.41
C ALA A 199 -13.81 15.25 2.32
N ASP A 200 -14.12 14.26 1.48
CA ASP A 200 -13.20 13.73 0.46
C ASP A 200 -12.78 14.81 -0.54
N VAL A 201 -13.70 15.72 -0.86
CA VAL A 201 -13.48 16.83 -1.80
C VAL A 201 -12.39 17.81 -1.34
N GLU A 202 -12.11 17.92 -0.03
CA GLU A 202 -11.06 18.82 0.48
C GLU A 202 -9.65 18.28 0.19
N GLN A 203 -9.51 16.97 0.05
CA GLN A 203 -8.21 16.32 -0.17
C GLN A 203 -7.80 16.28 -1.65
N VAL A 204 -8.69 16.68 -2.55
CA VAL A 204 -8.47 16.54 -4.00
C VAL A 204 -7.25 17.33 -4.50
N ASN A 205 -6.93 18.46 -3.89
CA ASN A 205 -5.76 19.25 -4.29
C ASN A 205 -4.45 18.52 -3.96
N ASP A 206 -4.38 17.89 -2.79
CA ASP A 206 -3.19 17.18 -2.31
C ASP A 206 -2.99 15.86 -3.05
N LEU A 207 -4.08 15.29 -3.57
CA LEU A 207 -4.08 14.06 -4.35
C LEU A 207 -3.53 14.22 -5.77
N LEU A 208 -3.59 15.43 -6.33
CA LEU A 208 -3.20 15.72 -7.72
C LEU A 208 -1.82 16.37 -7.82
N HIS A 209 -0.94 15.80 -8.64
CA HIS A 209 0.44 16.26 -8.80
C HIS A 209 0.61 17.38 -9.85
N GLY A 210 -0.48 17.84 -10.47
CA GLY A 210 -0.51 18.97 -11.40
C GLY A 210 -0.08 18.66 -12.84
N LYS A 211 -0.05 17.38 -13.22
CA LYS A 211 0.29 16.92 -14.57
C LYS A 211 -0.87 16.18 -15.25
N GLU A 212 -1.99 16.09 -14.55
CA GLU A 212 -3.21 15.43 -14.97
C GLU A 212 -3.92 16.26 -16.05
N GLU A 213 -4.26 15.62 -17.16
CA GLU A 213 -5.13 16.18 -18.20
C GLU A 213 -6.60 15.82 -17.92
N GLN A 214 -6.83 14.65 -17.28
CA GLN A 214 -8.15 14.12 -16.97
C GLN A 214 -8.21 13.58 -15.53
N VAL A 215 -9.30 13.87 -14.82
CA VAL A 215 -9.54 13.36 -13.46
C VAL A 215 -10.91 12.69 -13.36
N TRP A 216 -10.94 11.45 -12.87
CA TRP A 216 -12.16 10.69 -12.61
C TRP A 216 -12.39 10.56 -11.12
N ALA A 217 -13.60 10.85 -10.66
CA ALA A 217 -13.90 10.82 -9.24
C ALA A 217 -15.33 10.39 -8.95
N ASP A 218 -15.57 9.99 -7.71
CA ASP A 218 -16.90 9.64 -7.23
C ASP A 218 -17.78 10.85 -6.94
N SER A 219 -19.06 10.61 -6.63
CA SER A 219 -20.00 11.70 -6.36
C SER A 219 -19.71 12.49 -5.07
N GLY A 220 -18.84 11.97 -4.19
CA GLY A 220 -18.32 12.65 -3.01
C GLY A 220 -17.33 13.77 -3.34
N TYR A 221 -16.72 13.74 -4.53
CA TYR A 221 -15.82 14.80 -5.03
C TYR A 221 -16.55 15.93 -5.79
N ARG A 222 -17.89 15.98 -5.75
CA ARG A 222 -18.64 17.09 -6.36
C ARG A 222 -18.17 18.43 -5.77
N GLY A 223 -17.78 19.38 -6.62
CA GLY A 223 -17.21 20.66 -6.21
C GLY A 223 -15.68 20.69 -6.18
N ALA A 224 -15.01 19.60 -6.58
CA ALA A 224 -13.55 19.56 -6.75
C ALA A 224 -13.05 20.64 -7.72
N GLN A 225 -13.83 20.96 -8.77
CA GLN A 225 -13.48 21.99 -9.75
C GLN A 225 -13.30 23.38 -9.15
N ALA A 226 -13.96 23.67 -8.02
CA ALA A 226 -13.81 24.94 -7.31
C ALA A 226 -12.54 24.99 -6.43
N ARG A 227 -12.05 23.81 -5.99
CA ARG A 227 -10.88 23.68 -5.11
C ARG A 227 -9.58 23.59 -5.91
N VAL A 228 -9.64 23.02 -7.11
CA VAL A 228 -8.49 22.86 -8.00
C VAL A 228 -8.68 23.77 -9.19
N LYS A 229 -8.06 24.95 -9.14
CA LYS A 229 -8.05 25.94 -10.24
C LYS A 229 -6.99 25.59 -11.28
N ARG A 230 -7.18 24.47 -11.99
CA ARG A 230 -6.29 23.98 -13.05
C ARG A 230 -7.11 23.58 -14.28
N ASP A 231 -6.51 23.67 -15.45
CA ASP A 231 -7.13 23.24 -16.70
C ASP A 231 -7.07 21.71 -16.82
N VAL A 232 -8.10 21.05 -16.30
CA VAL A 232 -8.21 19.59 -16.21
C VAL A 232 -9.63 19.19 -16.56
N GLN A 233 -9.77 18.12 -17.34
CA GLN A 233 -11.08 17.58 -17.68
C GLN A 233 -11.62 16.71 -16.53
N TRP A 234 -12.74 17.13 -15.93
CA TRP A 234 -13.35 16.44 -14.80
C TRP A 234 -14.43 15.45 -15.22
N HIS A 235 -14.31 14.21 -14.75
CA HIS A 235 -15.24 13.11 -14.93
C HIS A 235 -15.79 12.65 -13.57
N ILE A 236 -16.58 13.52 -12.93
CA ILE A 236 -17.23 13.22 -11.64
C ILE A 236 -18.51 12.41 -11.90
N ALA A 237 -18.71 11.35 -11.12
CA ALA A 237 -19.89 10.50 -11.22
C ALA A 237 -21.18 11.24 -10.81
N GLY A 238 -22.25 10.98 -11.57
CA GLY A 238 -23.60 11.40 -11.26
C GLY A 238 -24.17 10.65 -10.05
N ARG A 239 -25.11 11.27 -9.33
CA ARG A 239 -25.87 10.55 -8.30
C ARG A 239 -26.97 9.71 -8.96
N PRO A 240 -27.24 8.49 -8.48
CA PRO A 240 -28.37 7.69 -8.97
C PRO A 240 -29.71 8.44 -8.91
N SER A 241 -29.91 9.28 -7.90
CA SER A 241 -31.10 10.13 -7.74
C SER A 241 -31.28 11.15 -8.88
N ASP A 242 -30.19 11.72 -9.38
CA ASP A 242 -30.23 12.73 -10.44
C ASP A 242 -30.61 12.05 -11.77
N MET A 243 -30.08 10.85 -11.99
CA MET A 243 -30.42 10.01 -13.14
C MET A 243 -31.87 9.50 -13.07
N ALA A 244 -32.39 9.19 -11.88
CA ALA A 244 -33.77 8.75 -11.71
C ALA A 244 -34.79 9.82 -12.14
N LYS A 245 -34.47 11.10 -11.89
CA LYS A 245 -35.32 12.25 -12.25
C LYS A 245 -35.37 12.56 -13.74
N MET A 246 -34.46 12.01 -14.56
CA MET A 246 -34.47 12.25 -16.00
C MET A 246 -35.64 11.53 -16.67
N PRO A 247 -36.35 12.18 -17.62
CA PRO A 247 -37.41 11.53 -18.40
C PRO A 247 -36.82 10.38 -19.23
N GLU A 248 -37.61 9.30 -19.38
CA GLU A 248 -37.21 8.17 -20.21
C GLU A 248 -37.05 8.59 -21.68
N GLY A 249 -36.03 8.04 -22.35
CA GLY A 249 -35.73 8.36 -23.75
C GLY A 249 -34.24 8.38 -24.07
N ARG A 250 -33.91 8.83 -25.28
CA ARG A 250 -32.53 8.82 -25.83
C ARG A 250 -31.53 9.59 -24.97
N ALA A 251 -31.95 10.72 -24.38
CA ALA A 251 -31.09 11.54 -23.52
C ALA A 251 -30.66 10.78 -22.25
N LYS A 252 -31.60 10.12 -21.57
CA LYS A 252 -31.34 9.30 -20.38
C LYS A 252 -30.47 8.09 -20.72
N ALA A 253 -30.72 7.43 -21.86
CA ALA A 253 -29.89 6.33 -22.33
C ALA A 253 -28.43 6.77 -22.58
N ARG A 254 -28.23 7.94 -23.19
CA ARG A 254 -26.89 8.52 -23.40
C ARG A 254 -26.20 8.86 -22.08
N ALA A 255 -26.91 9.50 -21.15
CA ALA A 255 -26.38 9.80 -19.82
C ALA A 255 -25.99 8.52 -19.06
N ARG A 256 -26.81 7.45 -19.13
CA ARG A 256 -26.48 6.13 -18.55
C ARG A 256 -25.22 5.54 -19.16
N LYS A 257 -25.06 5.63 -20.48
CA LYS A 257 -23.84 5.18 -21.16
C LYS A 257 -22.59 5.94 -20.69
N ASN A 258 -22.69 7.26 -20.58
CA ASN A 258 -21.58 8.09 -20.09
C ASN A 258 -21.21 7.75 -18.63
N GLU A 259 -22.19 7.55 -17.75
CA GLU A 259 -21.93 7.14 -16.36
C GLU A 259 -21.33 5.72 -16.29
N TYR A 260 -21.76 4.80 -17.15
CA TYR A 260 -21.16 3.48 -17.27
C TYR A 260 -19.69 3.56 -17.71
N GLU A 261 -19.36 4.40 -18.69
CA GLU A 261 -17.98 4.62 -19.14
C GLU A 261 -17.10 5.22 -18.03
N LYS A 262 -17.61 6.21 -17.28
CA LYS A 262 -16.93 6.75 -16.08
C LYS A 262 -16.68 5.65 -15.04
N ALA A 263 -17.70 4.85 -14.73
CA ALA A 263 -17.59 3.77 -13.76
C ALA A 263 -16.57 2.71 -14.18
N ARG A 264 -16.50 2.38 -15.49
CA ARG A 264 -15.53 1.42 -16.04
C ARG A 264 -14.08 1.88 -15.86
N VAL A 265 -13.80 3.17 -16.05
CA VAL A 265 -12.46 3.72 -15.76
C VAL A 265 -12.19 3.68 -14.26
N ARG A 266 -13.15 4.18 -13.46
CA ARG A 266 -13.01 4.25 -11.99
C ARG A 266 -12.79 2.90 -11.32
N ALA A 267 -13.36 1.83 -11.85
CA ALA A 267 -13.23 0.48 -11.29
C ALA A 267 -11.77 0.04 -11.05
N LYS A 268 -10.78 0.63 -11.74
CA LYS A 268 -9.36 0.36 -11.50
C LYS A 268 -8.88 0.74 -10.10
N VAL A 269 -9.46 1.78 -9.47
CA VAL A 269 -9.11 2.22 -8.11
C VAL A 269 -9.46 1.17 -7.04
N GLU A 270 -10.41 0.29 -7.33
CA GLU A 270 -10.83 -0.80 -6.44
C GLU A 270 -9.73 -1.85 -6.27
N HIS A 271 -8.82 -1.99 -7.23
CA HIS A 271 -7.74 -2.98 -7.18
C HIS A 271 -6.75 -2.73 -6.03
N PRO A 272 -6.12 -1.54 -5.90
CA PRO A 272 -5.21 -1.30 -4.78
C PRO A 272 -5.92 -1.40 -3.42
N PHE A 273 -7.17 -0.94 -3.31
CA PHE A 273 -7.96 -1.13 -2.08
C PHE A 273 -8.21 -2.60 -1.76
N ARG A 274 -8.57 -3.41 -2.76
CA ARG A 274 -8.74 -4.86 -2.61
C ARG A 274 -7.45 -5.51 -2.13
N VAL A 275 -6.31 -5.15 -2.71
CA VAL A 275 -4.99 -5.71 -2.33
C VAL A 275 -4.71 -5.44 -0.85
N ILE A 276 -4.76 -4.19 -0.40
CA ILE A 276 -4.43 -3.89 0.99
C ILE A 276 -5.42 -4.54 1.97
N LYS A 277 -6.72 -4.62 1.63
CA LYS A 277 -7.75 -5.17 2.53
C LYS A 277 -7.81 -6.69 2.53
N ARG A 278 -7.63 -7.34 1.37
CA ARG A 278 -7.86 -8.80 1.20
C ARG A 278 -6.57 -9.59 1.09
N GLN A 279 -5.56 -9.08 0.39
CA GLN A 279 -4.28 -9.76 0.24
C GLN A 279 -3.36 -9.46 1.41
N PHE A 280 -3.32 -8.20 1.88
CA PHE A 280 -2.45 -7.77 3.01
C PHE A 280 -3.20 -7.65 4.35
N GLY A 281 -4.49 -8.03 4.39
CA GLY A 281 -5.25 -8.16 5.64
C GLY A 281 -5.51 -6.86 6.41
N LEU A 282 -5.51 -5.69 5.76
CA LEU A 282 -5.90 -4.43 6.42
C LEU A 282 -7.42 -4.37 6.65
N VAL A 283 -7.87 -4.93 7.76
CA VAL A 283 -9.29 -4.92 8.17
C VAL A 283 -9.61 -3.69 9.04
N LYS A 284 -8.69 -3.31 9.91
CA LYS A 284 -8.77 -2.15 10.82
C LYS A 284 -7.42 -1.44 10.88
N VAL A 285 -7.42 -0.21 11.40
CA VAL A 285 -6.18 0.49 11.76
C VAL A 285 -5.41 -0.35 12.79
N ARG A 286 -4.07 -0.35 12.70
CA ARG A 286 -3.21 -1.17 13.56
C ARG A 286 -2.64 -0.40 14.74
N PHE A 287 -2.51 0.92 14.59
CA PHE A 287 -1.83 1.79 15.55
C PHE A 287 -2.80 2.80 16.15
N LYS A 288 -2.38 3.44 17.24
CA LYS A 288 -3.06 4.62 17.80
C LYS A 288 -2.51 5.89 17.13
N GLY A 289 -3.38 6.83 16.82
CA GLY A 289 -3.06 8.11 16.17
C GLY A 289 -3.01 8.03 14.65
N LEU A 290 -3.25 9.16 13.99
CA LEU A 290 -3.28 9.26 12.53
C LEU A 290 -1.90 9.12 11.92
N ALA A 291 -0.85 9.70 12.51
CA ALA A 291 0.50 9.70 11.95
C ALA A 291 1.02 8.28 11.66
N LYS A 292 0.99 7.40 12.66
CA LYS A 292 1.44 6.00 12.52
C LYS A 292 0.61 5.21 11.51
N ASN A 293 -0.71 5.41 11.51
CA ASN A 293 -1.57 4.75 10.54
C ASN A 293 -1.40 5.29 9.12
N THR A 294 -1.07 6.58 8.97
CA THR A 294 -0.71 7.20 7.68
C THR A 294 0.52 6.52 7.10
N ALA A 295 1.60 6.45 7.88
CA ALA A 295 2.85 5.79 7.47
C ALA A 295 2.64 4.32 7.07
N HIS A 296 1.81 3.61 7.83
CA HIS A 296 1.45 2.23 7.52
C HIS A 296 0.64 2.11 6.23
N VAL A 297 -0.38 2.95 6.02
CA VAL A 297 -1.21 2.94 4.80
C VAL A 297 -0.38 3.29 3.56
N ILE A 298 0.50 4.29 3.66
CA ILE A 298 1.44 4.66 2.58
C ILE A 298 2.32 3.46 2.22
N THR A 299 2.89 2.79 3.22
CA THR A 299 3.72 1.59 3.03
C THR A 299 2.93 0.46 2.35
N LEU A 300 1.69 0.22 2.78
CA LEU A 300 0.82 -0.79 2.17
C LEU A 300 0.50 -0.48 0.70
N PHE A 301 0.28 0.78 0.33
CA PHE A 301 0.08 1.16 -1.07
C PHE A 301 1.36 1.06 -1.90
N ALA A 302 2.53 1.38 -1.33
CA ALA A 302 3.82 1.12 -1.98
C ALA A 302 3.97 -0.37 -2.34
N LEU A 303 3.71 -1.24 -1.36
CA LEU A 303 3.80 -2.69 -1.55
C LEU A 303 2.69 -3.22 -2.46
N SER A 304 1.50 -2.62 -2.43
CA SER A 304 0.38 -2.96 -3.30
C SER A 304 0.73 -2.68 -4.76
N ASN A 305 1.38 -1.55 -5.05
CA ASN A 305 1.85 -1.24 -6.39
C ASN A 305 2.82 -2.29 -6.92
N LEU A 306 3.83 -2.68 -6.13
CA LEU A 306 4.76 -3.75 -6.50
C LEU A 306 4.03 -5.07 -6.72
N TRP A 307 3.12 -5.42 -5.81
CA TRP A 307 2.31 -6.63 -5.93
C TRP A 307 1.50 -6.64 -7.22
N MET A 308 0.79 -5.56 -7.55
CA MET A 308 -0.04 -5.45 -8.77
C MET A 308 0.82 -5.47 -10.04
N ALA A 309 1.97 -4.80 -10.02
CA ALA A 309 2.88 -4.69 -11.15
C ALA A 309 3.79 -5.91 -11.35
N ARG A 310 3.91 -6.81 -10.36
CA ARG A 310 4.98 -7.84 -10.32
C ARG A 310 5.11 -8.66 -11.60
N LYS A 311 3.99 -9.06 -12.21
CA LYS A 311 3.99 -9.86 -13.44
C LYS A 311 4.52 -9.07 -14.64
N LYS A 312 4.16 -7.79 -14.75
CA LYS A 312 4.68 -6.89 -15.78
C LYS A 312 6.17 -6.59 -15.54
N LEU A 313 6.56 -6.34 -14.30
CA LEU A 313 7.96 -6.10 -13.93
C LEU A 313 8.85 -7.30 -14.29
N MET A 314 8.44 -8.51 -13.93
CA MET A 314 9.20 -9.73 -14.29
C MET A 314 9.24 -9.95 -15.81
N ALA A 315 8.17 -9.67 -16.55
CA ALA A 315 8.17 -9.77 -18.01
C ALA A 315 9.17 -8.79 -18.66
N VAL A 316 9.24 -7.56 -18.17
CA VAL A 316 10.21 -6.55 -18.64
C VAL A 316 11.65 -6.91 -18.24
N MET A 317 11.84 -7.56 -17.09
CA MET A 317 13.16 -8.05 -16.67
C MET A 317 13.65 -9.27 -17.46
N GLY A 318 12.73 -10.12 -17.94
CA GLY A 318 13.03 -11.26 -18.80
C GLY A 318 13.36 -10.91 -20.25
N GLN A 319 13.24 -9.65 -20.67
CA GLN A 319 13.60 -9.16 -22.01
C GLN A 319 15.07 -8.72 -22.14
N VAL A 320 15.91 -8.94 -21.14
CA VAL A 320 17.36 -8.84 -21.32
C VAL A 320 17.80 -10.08 -22.11
N CYS A 321 17.83 -9.96 -23.44
CA CYS A 321 18.46 -10.95 -24.30
C CYS A 321 19.87 -11.23 -23.77
N PRO A 322 20.31 -12.50 -23.70
CA PRO A 322 21.73 -12.77 -23.63
C PRO A 322 22.35 -12.11 -24.86
N GLN A 323 23.32 -11.21 -24.67
CA GLN A 323 24.29 -10.95 -25.72
C GLN A 323 25.01 -12.29 -25.91
N THR A 324 24.60 -13.04 -26.93
CA THR A 324 25.40 -14.14 -27.45
C THR A 324 26.73 -13.53 -27.89
N ALA A 325 27.80 -14.03 -27.26
CA ALA A 325 29.18 -13.81 -27.64
C ALA A 325 29.42 -14.24 -29.10
#